data_AF-A0A6P5FYE5-F1
#
_entry.id   AF-A0A6P5FYE5-F1
#
_cell.length_a   1.000
_cell.length_b   1.000
_cell.length_c   1.000
_cell.angle_alpha   90.00
_cell.angle_beta   90.00
_cell.angle_gamma   90.00
#
_symmetry.space_group_name_H-M   'P 1'
#
loop_
_entity.id
_entity.type
_entity.pdbx_description
1 polymer ?
#
loop_
_entity_poly.entity_id
_entity_poly.type
_entity_poly.pdbx_seq_one_letter_code
_entity_poly.pdbx_strand_id
1 'polypeptide(L)'
;MLAFRGNVKTTDIEFYRDQLDQQLESQITWRPYTDTLLETFLAFCLAGSEIWRSKTTLVCFYIIELHHPDRVLRQFGLLQYIPEAVLAISRINLRSRADEDWARGIPYFIHSALE
;
A
#
# COMPACT_ATOMS: atom_id res chain seq x y z
N MET A 1 -11.13 -16.45 3.83
CA MET A 1 -11.83 -15.35 3.14
C MET A 1 -12.76 -14.72 4.16
N LEU A 2 -12.41 -13.56 4.72
CA LEU A 2 -13.28 -12.87 5.67
C LEU A 2 -14.39 -12.18 4.87
N ALA A 3 -15.60 -12.72 4.93
CA ALA A 3 -16.77 -12.14 4.29
C ALA A 3 -17.41 -11.12 5.24
N PHE A 4 -17.22 -9.83 5.00
CA PHE A 4 -17.87 -8.78 5.77
C PHE A 4 -19.29 -8.54 5.25
N ARG A 5 -20.26 -9.18 5.90
CA ARG A 5 -21.69 -8.82 5.80
C ARG A 5 -22.12 -8.17 7.11
N GLY A 6 -22.34 -6.85 7.08
CA GLY A 6 -22.94 -6.09 8.18
C GLY A 6 -22.25 -4.73 8.41
N ASN A 7 -23.00 -3.72 8.85
CA ASN A 7 -22.47 -2.42 9.26
C ASN A 7 -21.50 -2.61 10.44
N VAL A 8 -20.20 -2.57 10.16
CA VAL A 8 -19.12 -2.65 11.14
C VAL A 8 -19.05 -1.34 11.92
N LYS A 9 -19.11 -1.37 13.25
CA LYS A 9 -18.96 -0.16 14.07
C LYS A 9 -17.48 0.26 14.08
N THR A 10 -17.19 1.55 14.20
CA THR A 10 -15.81 2.07 14.19
C THR A 10 -14.91 1.40 15.25
N THR A 11 -15.48 1.06 16.41
CA THR A 11 -14.81 0.32 17.50
C THR A 11 -14.36 -1.08 17.08
N ASP A 12 -15.12 -1.73 16.19
CA ASP A 12 -14.77 -3.06 15.69
C ASP A 12 -13.59 -2.96 14.71
N ILE A 13 -13.52 -1.89 13.91
CA ILE A 13 -12.40 -1.62 13.00
C ILE A 13 -11.10 -1.41 13.78
N GLU A 14 -11.14 -0.62 14.85
CA GLU A 14 -9.98 -0.38 15.71
C GLU A 14 -9.52 -1.67 16.38
N PHE A 15 -10.44 -2.47 16.90
CA PHE A 15 -10.15 -3.79 17.45
C PHE A 15 -9.48 -4.72 16.42
N TYR A 16 -10.01 -4.81 15.20
CA TYR A 16 -9.42 -5.66 14.16
C TYR A 16 -8.05 -5.16 13.69
N ARG A 17 -7.84 -3.84 13.62
CA ARG A 17 -6.52 -3.27 13.30
C ARG A 17 -5.50 -3.65 14.35
N ASP A 18 -5.81 -3.45 15.62
CA ASP A 18 -4.91 -3.79 16.73
C ASP A 18 -4.55 -5.29 16.73
N GLN A 19 -5.54 -6.16 16.48
CA GLN A 19 -5.29 -7.60 16.35
C GLN A 19 -4.40 -7.96 15.14
N LEU A 20 -4.55 -7.28 14.01
CA LEU A 20 -3.71 -7.48 12.83
C LEU A 20 -2.29 -6.93 13.05
N ASP A 21 -2.16 -5.79 13.69
CA ASP A 21 -0.87 -5.15 13.99
C ASP A 21 -0.04 -5.98 14.98
N GLN A 22 -0.69 -6.74 15.86
CA GLN A 22 -0.04 -7.66 16.80
C GLN A 22 0.26 -9.05 16.20
N GLN A 23 -0.17 -9.36 14.98
CA GLN A 23 0.11 -10.67 14.38
C GLN A 23 1.61 -10.84 14.07
N LEU A 24 2.16 -11.97 14.48
CA LEU A 24 3.49 -12.42 14.11
C LEU A 24 3.47 -13.07 12.72
N GLU A 25 4.60 -13.03 12.02
CA GLU A 25 4.76 -13.67 10.70
C GLU A 25 4.37 -15.14 10.71
N SER A 26 4.71 -15.87 11.78
CA SER A 26 4.38 -17.29 11.95
C SER A 26 2.88 -17.57 12.05
N GLN A 27 2.07 -16.56 12.37
CA GLN A 27 0.62 -16.66 12.50
C GLN A 27 -0.11 -16.33 11.19
N ILE A 28 0.61 -15.91 10.14
CA ILE A 28 0.05 -15.56 8.84
C ILE A 28 0.45 -16.59 7.79
N THR A 29 -0.55 -17.24 7.18
CA THR A 29 -0.30 -18.09 5.99
C THR A 29 -0.44 -17.23 4.73
N TRP A 30 0.70 -16.83 4.15
CA TRP A 30 0.73 -16.14 2.87
C TRP A 30 0.43 -17.12 1.73
N ARG A 31 -0.70 -16.92 1.05
CA ARG A 31 -1.09 -17.68 -0.14
C ARG A 31 -1.07 -16.76 -1.37
N PRO A 32 -0.32 -17.08 -2.43
CA PRO A 32 -0.41 -16.35 -3.68
C PRO A 32 -1.83 -16.43 -4.24
N TYR A 33 -2.26 -15.37 -4.90
CA TYR A 33 -3.44 -15.40 -5.74
C TYR A 33 -3.21 -16.39 -6.89
N THR A 34 -4.16 -17.29 -7.08
CA THR A 34 -4.14 -18.24 -8.19
C THR A 34 -4.68 -17.56 -9.45
N ASP A 35 -4.30 -18.05 -10.62
CA ASP A 35 -4.82 -17.54 -11.90
C ASP A 35 -6.35 -17.56 -11.93
N THR A 36 -6.96 -18.65 -11.43
CA THR A 36 -8.41 -18.78 -11.28
C THR A 36 -9.06 -17.72 -10.40
N LEU A 37 -8.35 -17.22 -9.38
CA LEU A 37 -8.85 -16.15 -8.51
C LEU A 37 -8.67 -14.79 -9.20
N LEU A 38 -7.55 -14.57 -9.88
CA LEU A 38 -7.31 -13.36 -10.65
C LEU A 38 -8.36 -13.18 -11.76
N GLU A 39 -8.83 -14.27 -12.38
CA GLU A 39 -9.93 -14.26 -13.35
C GLU A 39 -11.27 -13.79 -12.76
N THR A 40 -11.47 -13.91 -11.45
CA THR A 40 -12.68 -13.39 -10.78
C THR A 40 -12.62 -11.89 -10.48
N PHE A 41 -11.45 -11.27 -10.64
CA PHE A 41 -11.28 -9.86 -10.33
C PHE A 41 -11.89 -8.99 -11.43
N LEU A 42 -12.47 -7.86 -11.02
CA LEU A 42 -12.91 -6.84 -11.97
C LEU A 42 -11.70 -6.31 -12.73
N ALA A 43 -11.85 -6.02 -14.03
CA ALA A 43 -10.73 -5.62 -14.89
C ALA A 43 -9.92 -4.43 -14.34
N PHE A 44 -10.58 -3.48 -13.64
CA PHE A 44 -9.89 -2.35 -13.01
C PHE A 44 -8.96 -2.76 -11.87
N CYS A 45 -9.23 -3.88 -11.19
CA CYS A 45 -8.36 -4.41 -10.14
C CYS A 45 -7.04 -4.94 -10.69
N LEU A 46 -6.97 -5.23 -12.00
CA LEU A 46 -5.77 -5.67 -12.70
C LEU A 46 -5.13 -4.57 -13.56
N ALA A 47 -5.76 -3.39 -13.61
CA ALA A 47 -5.25 -2.27 -14.38
C ALA A 47 -3.90 -1.81 -13.82
N GLY A 48 -2.92 -1.58 -14.71
CA GLY A 48 -1.57 -1.17 -14.32
C GLY A 48 -0.73 -2.28 -13.70
N SER A 49 -1.09 -3.56 -13.86
CA SER A 49 -0.32 -4.68 -13.28
C SER A 49 1.15 -4.70 -13.70
N GLU A 50 1.46 -4.16 -14.87
CA GLU A 50 2.81 -3.98 -15.37
C GLU A 50 3.65 -3.00 -14.52
N ILE A 51 3.01 -2.04 -13.87
CA ILE A 51 3.67 -1.02 -13.02
C ILE A 51 3.54 -1.28 -11.52
N TRP A 52 2.79 -2.30 -11.07
CA TRP A 52 2.62 -2.60 -9.64
C TRP A 52 3.95 -2.86 -8.91
N ARG A 53 4.97 -3.27 -9.65
CA ARG A 53 6.32 -3.54 -9.16
C ARG A 53 7.26 -2.34 -9.22
N SER A 54 6.77 -1.17 -9.62
CA SER A 54 7.57 0.05 -9.68
C SER A 54 7.87 0.57 -8.27
N LYS A 55 9.14 0.83 -7.95
CA LYS A 55 9.49 1.63 -6.77
C LYS A 55 9.27 3.10 -7.14
N THR A 56 8.14 3.68 -6.75
CA THR A 56 7.74 5.05 -7.13
C THR A 56 7.04 5.76 -5.99
N THR A 57 7.00 7.09 -6.03
CA THR A 57 6.22 7.87 -5.08
C THR A 57 4.73 7.87 -5.47
N LEU A 58 3.86 7.56 -4.52
CA LEU A 58 2.41 7.70 -4.63
C LEU A 58 1.98 9.05 -4.06
N VAL A 59 1.13 9.73 -4.80
CA VAL A 59 0.52 11.00 -4.37
C VAL A 59 -0.97 10.77 -4.19
N CYS A 60 -1.46 10.89 -2.96
CA CYS A 60 -2.87 10.75 -2.62
C CYS A 60 -3.33 12.03 -1.91
N PHE A 61 -3.96 12.93 -2.67
CA PHE A 61 -4.32 14.28 -2.22
C PHE A 61 -3.09 15.05 -1.71
N TYR A 62 -3.00 15.22 -0.39
CA TYR A 62 -1.93 15.93 0.31
C TYR A 62 -0.93 14.97 0.96
N ILE A 63 -1.03 13.67 0.67
CA ILE A 63 -0.16 12.63 1.23
C ILE A 63 0.79 12.15 0.14
N ILE A 64 2.07 12.18 0.46
CA ILE A 64 3.15 11.61 -0.36
C ILE A 64 3.70 10.39 0.39
N GLU A 65 3.77 9.25 -0.29
CA GLU A 65 4.24 7.98 0.27
C GLU A 65 5.07 7.21 -0.77
N LEU A 66 6.14 6.52 -0.35
CA LEU A 66 6.94 5.70 -1.26
C LEU A 66 6.33 4.31 -1.41
N HIS A 67 6.12 3.88 -2.65
CA HIS A 67 5.63 2.54 -2.97
C HIS A 67 6.77 1.50 -2.84
N HIS A 68 6.56 0.50 -1.99
CA HIS A 68 7.48 -0.60 -1.72
C HIS A 68 6.88 -1.95 -2.16
N PRO A 69 6.97 -2.28 -3.46
CA PRO A 69 6.29 -3.44 -4.04
C PRO A 69 6.87 -4.78 -3.60
N ASP A 70 8.11 -4.78 -3.11
CA ASP A 70 8.84 -5.92 -2.56
C ASP A 70 8.12 -6.60 -1.39
N ARG A 71 7.20 -5.90 -0.73
CA ARG A 71 6.41 -6.43 0.38
C ARG A 71 5.18 -7.25 -0.06
N VAL A 72 4.74 -7.14 -1.32
CA VAL A 72 3.52 -7.80 -1.82
C VAL A 72 3.77 -8.82 -2.94
N LEU A 73 5.02 -9.00 -3.38
CA LEU A 73 5.37 -9.89 -4.50
C LEU A 73 4.83 -11.32 -4.36
N ARG A 74 4.89 -11.89 -3.15
CA ARG A 74 4.42 -13.26 -2.87
C ARG A 74 2.93 -13.44 -3.12
N GLN A 75 2.12 -12.38 -3.06
CA GLN A 75 0.69 -12.45 -3.37
C GLN A 75 0.44 -12.62 -4.87
N PHE A 76 1.36 -12.22 -5.73
CA PHE A 76 1.24 -12.35 -7.19
C PHE A 76 2.02 -13.54 -7.75
N GLY A 77 2.33 -14.53 -6.91
CA GLY A 77 3.09 -15.73 -7.31
C GLY A 77 4.57 -15.45 -7.60
N LEU A 78 5.07 -14.27 -7.26
CA LEU A 78 6.46 -13.88 -7.47
C LEU A 78 7.33 -14.19 -6.26
N LEU A 79 8.63 -14.40 -6.51
CA LEU A 79 9.60 -14.60 -5.44
C LEU A 79 9.73 -13.32 -4.62
N GLN A 80 9.49 -13.42 -3.32
CA GLN A 80 9.71 -12.34 -2.36
C GLN A 80 11.08 -12.52 -1.70
N TYR A 81 12.00 -11.60 -1.96
CA TYR A 81 13.27 -11.50 -1.26
C TYR A 81 13.07 -10.74 0.06
N ILE A 82 14.06 -10.79 0.96
CA ILE A 82 14.05 -10.02 2.22
C ILE A 82 13.97 -8.52 1.85
N PRO A 83 12.88 -7.81 2.19
CA PRO A 83 12.74 -6.40 1.84
C PRO A 83 13.89 -5.58 2.40
N GLU A 84 14.32 -4.57 1.65
CA GLU A 84 15.24 -3.57 2.18
C GLU A 84 14.56 -2.83 3.35
N ALA A 85 15.35 -2.38 4.32
CA ALA A 85 14.84 -1.52 5.36
C ALA A 85 14.21 -0.29 4.69
N VAL A 86 12.91 -0.09 4.92
CA VAL A 86 12.20 1.08 4.41
C VAL A 86 12.74 2.27 5.17
N LEU A 87 13.46 3.17 4.46
CA LEU A 87 13.77 4.48 4.99
C LEU A 87 12.44 5.11 5.39
N ALA A 88 12.35 5.59 6.64
CA ALA A 88 11.15 6.21 7.16
C ALA A 88 10.96 7.55 6.45
N ILE A 89 10.44 7.52 5.23
CA ILE A 89 9.97 8.71 4.54
C ILE A 89 8.78 9.16 5.34
N SER A 90 8.98 10.26 6.08
CA SER A 90 7.92 10.87 6.87
C SER A 90 6.75 11.12 5.95
N ARG A 91 5.59 10.52 6.25
CA ARG A 91 4.35 10.76 5.52
C ARG A 91 4.12 12.26 5.47
N ILE A 92 4.39 12.89 4.33
CA ILE A 92 4.29 14.34 4.21
C ILE A 92 2.81 14.65 4.08
N ASN A 93 2.25 15.32 5.09
CA ASN A 93 0.89 15.82 5.07
C ASN A 93 0.90 17.29 4.68
N LEU A 94 0.57 17.57 3.43
CA LEU A 94 0.56 18.91 2.86
C LEU A 94 -0.72 19.70 3.16
N ARG A 95 -1.66 19.21 4.00
CA ARG A 95 -2.85 20.01 4.39
C ARG A 95 -2.49 21.34 5.01
N SER A 96 -1.37 21.41 5.73
CA SER A 96 -0.87 22.66 6.31
C SER A 96 -0.31 23.64 5.28
N ARG A 97 -0.23 23.24 3.99
CA ARG A 97 0.30 24.02 2.86
C ARG A 97 -0.67 24.03 1.67
N ALA A 98 -1.97 23.96 1.93
CA ALA A 98 -3.01 23.88 0.90
C ALA A 98 -3.05 25.07 -0.09
N ASP A 99 -2.44 26.21 0.26
CA ASP A 99 -2.33 27.41 -0.59
C ASP A 99 -1.13 27.39 -1.56
N GLU A 100 -0.26 26.38 -1.50
CA GLU A 100 0.86 26.25 -2.43
C GLU A 100 0.42 25.57 -3.74
N ASP A 101 0.85 26.10 -4.89
CA ASP A 101 0.56 25.51 -6.20
C ASP A 101 1.21 24.12 -6.31
N TRP A 102 0.37 23.09 -6.17
CA TRP A 102 0.76 21.68 -6.15
C TRP A 102 1.54 21.26 -7.40
N ALA A 103 1.22 21.85 -8.56
CA ALA A 103 1.87 21.52 -9.82
C ALA A 103 3.36 21.90 -9.80
N ARG A 104 3.71 22.89 -8.97
CA ARG A 104 5.07 23.41 -8.80
C ARG A 104 5.81 22.76 -7.63
N GLY A 105 5.09 22.35 -6.58
CA GLY A 105 5.68 21.78 -5.36
C GLY A 105 5.99 20.28 -5.43
N ILE A 106 5.14 19.48 -6.09
CA ILE A 106 5.28 18.01 -6.15
C ILE A 106 6.68 17.55 -6.62
N PRO A 107 7.29 18.13 -7.68
CA PRO A 107 8.63 17.73 -8.10
C PRO A 107 9.70 17.90 -6.99
N TYR A 108 9.64 19.00 -6.22
CA TYR A 108 10.57 19.23 -5.11
C TYR A 108 10.36 18.23 -3.97
N PHE A 109 9.11 17.91 -3.64
CA PHE A 109 8.81 16.96 -2.57
C PHE A 109 9.18 15.52 -2.93
N ILE A 110 9.01 15.13 -4.20
CA ILE A 110 9.48 13.81 -4.68
C ILE A 110 11.00 13.73 -4.58
N HIS A 111 11.74 14.76 -5.00
CA HIS A 111 13.19 14.80 -4.85
C HIS A 111 13.64 14.71 -3.39
N SER A 112 13.01 15.47 -2.49
CA SER A 112 13.33 15.44 -1.06
C SER A 112 12.95 14.15 -0.34
N ALA A 113 12.01 13.36 -0.88
CA ALA A 113 11.59 12.08 -0.31
C ALA A 113 12.47 10.89 -0.77
N LEU A 114 13.36 11.12 -1.75
CA LEU A 114 14.26 10.10 -2.31
C LEU A 114 15.72 10.26 -1.85
N GLU A 115 16.03 11.29 -1.07
CA GLU A 115 17.30 11.49 -0.32
C GLU A 115 17.17 10.96 1.12
#